data_AF-A0A1G8XTF3-F1
#
_entry.id   AF-A0A1G8XTF3-F1
#
_cell.length_a   1.000
_cell.length_b   1.000
_cell.length_c   1.000
_cell.angle_alpha   90.00
_cell.angle_beta   90.00
_cell.angle_gamma   90.00
#
_symmetry.space_group_name_H-M   'P 1'
#
loop_
_entity.id
_entity.type
_entity.pdbx_description
1 polymer ?
#
loop_
_entity_poly.entity_id
_entity_poly.type
_entity_poly.pdbx_seq_one_letter_code
_entity_poly.pdbx_strand_id
1 'polypeptide(L)'
;MVVDRMREQEHTRPGGGEQRDRGQVILIGAITLAFIILGVVVIFNGVLYTETLSSADTGQSASTAEKTELEITQGIGCVLEKTEGNSSQVEENITAFAGTYQNSTAHSSPTAVHIDVTEDNIYPEENATVDITYDSTDLSYEQERTIEAGCPS
;
A
#
# COMPACT_ATOMS: atom_id res chain seq x y z
N MET A 1 -42.63 74.60 -57.84
CA MET A 1 -41.93 74.46 -56.55
C MET A 1 -41.00 73.26 -56.70
N VAL A 2 -39.72 73.53 -56.56
CA VAL A 2 -38.56 72.61 -56.68
C VAL A 2 -38.40 71.82 -55.37
N VAL A 3 -37.48 70.84 -55.35
CA VAL A 3 -36.90 70.02 -54.26
C VAL A 3 -37.59 68.69 -53.93
N ASP A 4 -36.93 67.56 -53.66
CA ASP A 4 -35.54 67.11 -53.78
C ASP A 4 -35.55 65.56 -53.75
N ARG A 5 -34.42 64.96 -54.11
CA ARG A 5 -34.07 63.55 -53.85
C ARG A 5 -34.23 63.20 -52.36
N MET A 6 -34.34 61.90 -52.06
CA MET A 6 -33.36 61.17 -51.22
C MET A 6 -33.67 59.66 -51.28
N ARG A 7 -32.68 58.91 -51.78
CA ARG A 7 -32.48 57.49 -51.49
C ARG A 7 -31.74 57.44 -50.15
N GLU A 8 -32.26 56.71 -49.18
CA GLU A 8 -31.56 56.14 -48.02
C GLU A 8 -32.39 54.88 -47.69
N GLN A 9 -32.00 53.64 -47.98
CA GLN A 9 -30.83 52.87 -47.56
C GLN A 9 -30.53 53.01 -46.06
N GLU A 10 -31.35 52.37 -45.22
CA GLU A 10 -30.93 51.96 -43.88
C GLU A 10 -31.26 50.47 -43.67
N HIS A 11 -30.30 49.60 -43.97
CA HIS A 11 -29.35 49.05 -42.99
C HIS A 11 -30.00 47.91 -42.20
N THR A 12 -29.97 46.70 -42.78
CA THR A 12 -29.92 45.46 -42.01
C THR A 12 -28.89 45.64 -40.91
N ARG A 13 -29.35 45.83 -39.66
CA ARG A 13 -28.49 45.79 -38.48
C ARG A 13 -28.07 44.33 -38.24
N PRO A 14 -26.80 43.95 -38.42
CA PRO A 14 -26.28 42.75 -37.80
C PRO A 14 -25.82 43.17 -36.40
N GLY A 15 -26.70 43.07 -35.41
CA GLY A 15 -26.45 43.74 -34.12
C GLY A 15 -26.84 42.94 -32.89
N GLY A 16 -26.88 41.60 -32.96
CA GLY A 16 -27.24 40.75 -31.83
C GLY A 16 -26.40 39.49 -31.63
N GLY A 17 -25.25 39.37 -32.33
CA GLY A 17 -24.38 38.18 -32.25
C GLY A 17 -23.27 38.31 -31.20
N GLU A 18 -22.64 39.49 -31.06
CA GLU A 18 -21.37 39.59 -30.34
C GLU A 18 -21.44 39.43 -28.81
N GLN A 19 -22.60 39.65 -28.19
CA GLN A 19 -22.78 39.44 -26.75
C GLN A 19 -23.20 38.01 -26.41
N ARG A 20 -23.96 37.36 -27.31
CA ARG A 20 -24.34 35.94 -27.17
C ARG A 20 -23.13 35.03 -27.36
N ASP A 21 -22.26 35.34 -28.32
CA ASP A 21 -21.05 34.56 -28.57
C ASP A 21 -20.07 34.63 -27.40
N ARG A 22 -19.86 35.80 -26.79
CA ARG A 22 -18.97 35.94 -25.62
C ARG A 22 -19.55 35.30 -24.36
N GLY A 23 -20.85 35.46 -24.12
CA GLY A 23 -21.53 34.83 -22.98
C GLY A 23 -21.57 33.30 -23.09
N GLN A 24 -21.75 32.77 -24.30
CA GLN A 24 -21.74 31.34 -24.56
C GLN A 24 -20.35 30.74 -24.37
N VAL A 25 -19.29 31.44 -24.78
CA VAL A 25 -17.90 31.02 -24.53
C VAL A 25 -17.59 30.97 -23.02
N ILE A 26 -18.06 31.95 -22.24
CA ILE A 26 -17.89 31.95 -20.78
C ILE A 26 -18.66 30.78 -20.14
N LEU A 27 -19.88 30.51 -20.60
CA LEU A 27 -20.70 29.40 -20.09
C LEU A 27 -20.04 28.04 -20.35
N ILE A 28 -19.56 27.82 -21.57
CA ILE A 28 -18.84 26.59 -21.95
C ILE A 28 -17.53 26.49 -21.17
N GLY A 29 -16.81 27.61 -20.99
CA GLY A 29 -15.60 27.68 -20.18
C GLY A 29 -15.83 27.31 -18.71
N ALA A 30 -16.90 27.81 -18.09
CA ALA A 30 -17.24 27.49 -16.71
C ALA A 30 -17.62 26.02 -16.52
N ILE A 31 -18.39 25.44 -17.46
CA ILE A 31 -18.81 24.04 -17.40
C ILE A 31 -17.61 23.11 -17.57
N THR A 32 -16.75 23.38 -18.57
CA THR A 32 -15.53 22.59 -18.80
C THR A 32 -14.57 22.67 -17.61
N LEU A 33 -14.37 23.86 -17.04
CA LEU A 33 -13.54 24.05 -15.84
C LEU A 33 -14.12 23.32 -14.61
N ALA A 34 -15.45 23.33 -14.43
CA ALA A 34 -16.09 22.58 -13.36
C ALA A 34 -15.86 21.06 -13.48
N PHE A 35 -15.96 20.49 -14.68
CA PHE A 35 -15.66 19.06 -14.89
C PHE A 35 -14.18 18.73 -14.69
N ILE A 36 -13.25 19.63 -15.05
CA ILE A 36 -11.82 19.44 -14.76
C ILE A 36 -11.60 19.40 -13.24
N ILE A 37 -12.16 20.36 -12.50
CA ILE A 37 -12.02 20.39 -11.03
C ILE A 37 -12.67 19.15 -10.41
N LEU A 38 -13.88 18.78 -10.81
CA LEU A 38 -14.55 17.57 -10.32
C LEU A 38 -13.75 16.31 -10.65
N GLY A 39 -13.20 16.19 -11.86
CA GLY A 39 -12.34 15.08 -12.26
C GLY A 39 -11.09 15.00 -11.40
N VAL A 40 -10.42 16.13 -11.17
CA VAL A 40 -9.24 16.22 -10.29
C VAL A 40 -9.60 15.85 -8.84
N VAL A 41 -10.74 16.33 -8.31
CA VAL A 41 -11.21 16.01 -6.96
C VAL A 41 -11.63 14.55 -6.83
N VAL A 42 -12.22 13.95 -7.85
CA VAL A 42 -12.57 12.53 -7.88
C VAL A 42 -11.34 11.65 -8.04
N ILE A 43 -10.35 12.07 -8.84
CA ILE A 43 -9.06 11.38 -8.93
C ILE A 43 -8.34 11.49 -7.61
N PHE A 44 -8.23 12.67 -7.01
CA PHE A 44 -7.58 12.81 -5.71
C PHE A 44 -8.35 12.14 -4.60
N ASN A 45 -9.68 12.21 -4.53
CA ASN A 45 -10.42 11.44 -3.53
C ASN A 45 -10.36 9.94 -3.83
N GLY A 46 -10.49 9.52 -5.09
CA GLY A 46 -10.37 8.12 -5.50
C GLY A 46 -9.01 7.54 -5.11
N VAL A 47 -7.93 8.24 -5.49
CA VAL A 47 -6.54 7.96 -5.14
C VAL A 47 -6.26 8.14 -3.64
N LEU A 48 -6.85 9.12 -2.94
CA LEU A 48 -6.67 9.25 -1.49
C LEU A 48 -7.34 8.08 -0.77
N TYR A 49 -8.52 7.65 -1.21
CA TYR A 49 -9.23 6.49 -0.67
C TYR A 49 -8.63 5.14 -1.08
N THR A 50 -7.85 5.05 -2.17
CA THR A 50 -7.20 3.78 -2.59
C THR A 50 -5.66 3.75 -2.44
N GLU A 51 -4.97 4.87 -2.31
CA GLU A 51 -3.51 4.94 -2.33
C GLU A 51 -2.87 5.62 -1.11
N THR A 52 -3.56 6.45 -0.30
CA THR A 52 -2.89 7.10 0.85
C THR A 52 -2.94 6.36 2.17
N LEU A 53 -3.94 5.52 2.41
CA LEU A 53 -3.85 4.53 3.49
C LEU A 53 -3.01 3.33 3.07
N SER A 54 -3.02 2.97 1.78
CA SER A 54 -2.30 1.79 1.32
C SER A 54 -0.85 2.06 0.98
N SER A 55 -0.41 3.14 0.33
CA SER A 55 1.00 3.25 -0.14
C SER A 55 2.02 3.68 0.92
N ALA A 56 1.61 4.54 1.86
CA ALA A 56 2.47 4.91 2.99
C ALA A 56 2.60 3.74 3.98
N ASP A 57 1.53 2.96 4.14
CA ASP A 57 1.53 1.75 4.95
C ASP A 57 2.18 0.58 4.20
N THR A 58 1.75 0.18 3.00
CA THR A 58 2.37 -0.93 2.23
C THR A 58 3.85 -0.74 1.92
N GLY A 59 4.35 0.47 1.66
CA GLY A 59 5.80 0.68 1.48
C GLY A 59 6.61 0.45 2.76
N GLN A 60 6.02 0.77 3.91
CA GLN A 60 6.64 0.65 5.22
C GLN A 60 6.39 -0.73 5.84
N SER A 61 5.17 -1.26 5.73
CA SER A 61 4.71 -2.60 6.08
C SER A 61 5.37 -3.67 5.23
N ALA A 62 5.61 -3.48 3.93
CA ALA A 62 6.44 -4.41 3.14
C ALA A 62 7.90 -4.41 3.64
N SER A 63 8.48 -3.23 3.88
CA SER A 63 9.84 -3.15 4.42
C SER A 63 9.97 -3.67 5.86
N THR A 64 8.87 -3.64 6.63
CA THR A 64 8.81 -4.17 8.00
C THR A 64 8.62 -5.67 7.97
N ALA A 65 7.74 -6.19 7.10
CA ALA A 65 7.55 -7.61 6.88
C ALA A 65 8.83 -8.28 6.38
N GLU A 66 9.50 -7.70 5.38
CA GLU A 66 10.80 -8.21 4.89
C GLU A 66 11.87 -8.22 5.98
N LYS A 67 11.91 -7.20 6.85
CA LYS A 67 12.86 -7.17 7.99
C LYS A 67 12.51 -8.21 9.05
N THR A 68 11.26 -8.30 9.44
CA THR A 68 10.77 -9.28 10.40
C THR A 68 11.02 -10.70 9.89
N GLU A 69 10.74 -10.97 8.62
CA GLU A 69 11.03 -12.25 7.96
C GLU A 69 12.54 -12.57 7.99
N LEU A 70 13.38 -11.58 7.67
CA LEU A 70 14.82 -11.74 7.71
C LEU A 70 15.33 -12.03 9.14
N GLU A 71 14.83 -11.30 10.14
CA GLU A 71 15.19 -11.49 11.55
C GLU A 71 14.78 -12.88 12.06
N ILE A 72 13.57 -13.34 11.72
CA ILE A 72 13.08 -14.67 12.10
C ILE A 72 13.90 -15.75 11.42
N THR A 73 14.14 -15.62 10.11
CA THR A 73 14.93 -16.58 9.33
C THR A 73 16.35 -16.71 9.88
N GLN A 74 17.01 -15.58 10.17
CA GLN A 74 18.36 -15.58 10.74
C GLN A 74 18.37 -16.07 12.19
N GLY A 75 17.36 -15.71 12.99
CA GLY A 75 17.23 -16.16 14.37
C GLY A 75 17.09 -17.68 14.47
N ILE A 76 16.15 -18.25 13.70
CA ILE A 76 15.92 -19.69 13.64
C ILE A 76 17.09 -20.41 12.97
N GLY A 77 17.63 -19.90 11.86
CA GLY A 77 18.83 -20.45 11.23
C GLY A 77 20.01 -20.52 12.20
N CYS A 78 20.13 -19.54 13.11
CA CYS A 78 21.18 -19.54 14.12
C CYS A 78 20.89 -20.49 15.29
N VAL A 79 19.62 -20.69 15.65
CA VAL A 79 19.22 -21.73 16.61
C VAL A 79 19.52 -23.12 16.03
N LEU A 80 19.26 -23.34 14.74
CA LEU A 80 19.55 -24.59 14.05
C LEU A 80 21.04 -24.90 13.97
N GLU A 81 21.89 -23.90 13.73
CA GLU A 81 23.35 -24.08 13.72
C GLU A 81 23.92 -24.34 15.12
N LYS A 82 23.41 -23.65 16.15
CA LYS A 82 23.94 -23.77 17.53
C LYS A 82 23.39 -24.95 18.30
N THR A 83 22.25 -25.51 17.88
CA THR A 83 21.62 -26.62 18.57
C THR A 83 22.06 -27.93 17.94
N GLU A 84 23.10 -28.54 18.52
CA GLU A 84 23.48 -29.91 18.22
C GLU A 84 22.57 -30.86 19.00
N GLY A 85 21.77 -31.71 18.34
CA GLY A 85 20.89 -32.64 19.07
C GLY A 85 19.73 -33.24 18.29
N ASN A 86 18.75 -33.75 19.03
CA ASN A 86 17.50 -34.32 18.47
C ASN A 86 16.49 -33.22 18.14
N SER A 87 15.54 -33.50 17.26
CA SER A 87 14.46 -32.59 16.83
C SER A 87 13.74 -31.91 18.00
N SER A 88 13.47 -32.62 19.09
CA SER A 88 12.78 -32.06 20.27
C SER A 88 13.57 -30.94 20.98
N GLN A 89 14.91 -30.98 20.95
CA GLN A 89 15.72 -29.90 21.56
C GLN A 89 15.73 -28.66 20.66
N VAL A 90 15.77 -28.88 19.35
CA VAL A 90 15.68 -27.82 18.34
C VAL A 90 14.31 -27.14 18.45
N GLU A 91 13.24 -27.92 18.55
CA GLU A 91 11.88 -27.43 18.75
C GLU A 91 11.74 -26.60 20.03
N GLU A 92 12.27 -27.08 21.16
CA GLU A 92 12.25 -26.34 22.43
C GLU A 92 12.99 -25.00 22.31
N ASN A 93 14.15 -25.00 21.65
CA ASN A 93 14.93 -23.77 21.44
C ASN A 93 14.25 -22.80 20.48
N ILE A 94 13.64 -23.28 19.38
CA ILE A 94 12.87 -22.43 18.46
C ILE A 94 11.66 -21.85 19.18
N THR A 95 10.95 -22.65 20.00
CA THR A 95 9.82 -22.17 20.80
C THR A 95 10.25 -21.12 21.82
N ALA A 96 11.40 -21.30 22.47
CA ALA A 96 11.96 -20.30 23.39
C ALA A 96 12.35 -19.00 22.67
N PHE A 97 12.94 -19.11 21.47
CA PHE A 97 13.22 -17.97 20.60
C PHE A 97 11.92 -17.26 20.19
N ALA A 98 10.92 -18.00 19.73
CA ALA A 98 9.62 -17.49 19.31
C ALA A 98 8.92 -16.71 20.43
N GLY A 99 8.90 -17.26 21.66
CA GLY A 99 8.33 -16.56 22.81
C GLY A 99 9.07 -15.27 23.17
N THR A 100 10.41 -15.27 23.04
CA THR A 100 11.22 -14.05 23.27
C THR A 100 11.00 -13.00 22.18
N TYR A 101 10.96 -13.44 20.92
CA TYR A 101 10.71 -12.58 19.77
C TYR A 101 9.31 -11.96 19.87
N GLN A 102 8.28 -12.77 20.13
CA GLN A 102 6.90 -12.30 20.30
C GLN A 102 6.77 -11.25 21.41
N ASN A 103 7.43 -11.45 22.56
CA ASN A 103 7.42 -10.49 23.66
C ASN A 103 8.12 -9.17 23.29
N SER A 104 9.25 -9.24 22.57
CA SER A 104 9.96 -8.07 22.07
C SER A 104 9.12 -7.30 21.04
N THR A 105 8.52 -8.01 20.09
CA THR A 105 7.73 -7.41 19.02
C THR A 105 6.42 -6.82 19.56
N ALA A 106 5.77 -7.45 20.54
CA ALA A 106 4.60 -6.88 21.22
C ALA A 106 4.89 -5.53 21.91
N HIS A 107 6.14 -5.28 22.29
CA HIS A 107 6.56 -4.01 22.90
C HIS A 107 7.00 -2.96 21.87
N SER A 108 7.42 -3.38 20.67
CA SER A 108 8.11 -2.52 19.70
C SER A 108 7.43 -2.37 18.34
N SER A 109 6.44 -3.21 18.02
CA SER A 109 5.74 -3.23 16.72
C SER A 109 4.25 -3.54 16.91
N PRO A 110 3.36 -3.01 16.06
CA PRO A 110 1.93 -3.32 16.09
C PRO A 110 1.58 -4.72 15.52
N THR A 111 2.58 -5.52 15.12
CA THR A 111 2.37 -6.88 14.58
C THR A 111 2.83 -7.92 15.60
N ALA A 112 1.92 -8.75 16.10
CA ALA A 112 2.28 -9.94 16.85
C ALA A 112 2.73 -11.04 15.88
N VAL A 113 3.86 -11.68 16.18
CA VAL A 113 4.36 -12.81 15.40
C VAL A 113 4.29 -14.05 16.28
N HIS A 114 3.61 -15.08 15.77
CA HIS A 114 3.64 -16.43 16.33
C HIS A 114 4.43 -17.32 15.39
N ILE A 115 5.25 -18.21 15.95
CA ILE A 115 6.13 -19.10 15.20
C ILE A 115 5.91 -20.48 15.79
N ASP A 116 5.39 -21.38 14.98
CA ASP A 116 5.19 -22.78 15.29
C ASP A 116 6.14 -23.63 14.45
N VAL A 117 6.58 -24.76 14.99
CA VAL A 117 7.49 -25.67 14.28
C VAL A 117 6.74 -26.96 13.97
N THR A 118 6.84 -27.42 12.73
CA THR A 118 6.33 -28.74 12.37
C THR A 118 7.36 -29.80 12.78
N GLU A 119 7.10 -30.53 13.86
CA GLU A 119 8.02 -31.54 14.44
C GLU A 119 8.55 -32.56 13.40
N ASP A 120 7.70 -32.93 12.43
CA ASP A 120 8.03 -33.90 11.38
C ASP A 120 9.04 -33.37 10.33
N ASN A 121 9.31 -32.07 10.31
CA ASN A 121 10.16 -31.39 9.32
C ASN A 121 11.32 -30.63 9.98
N ILE A 122 11.87 -31.18 11.07
CA ILE A 122 13.07 -30.67 11.73
C ILE A 122 14.27 -31.56 11.37
N TYR A 123 15.22 -31.01 10.63
CA TYR A 123 16.49 -31.64 10.32
C TYR A 123 17.62 -30.83 11.01
N PRO A 124 18.09 -31.31 12.18
CA PRO A 124 19.13 -30.62 12.95
C PRO A 124 20.34 -30.31 12.08
N GLU A 125 20.92 -29.12 12.23
CA GLU A 125 22.07 -28.64 11.45
C GLU A 125 21.83 -28.49 9.93
N GLU A 126 20.65 -28.80 9.41
CA GLU A 126 20.30 -28.67 7.99
C GLU A 126 19.19 -27.63 7.77
N ASN A 127 17.96 -27.94 8.18
CA ASN A 127 16.82 -27.05 8.01
C ASN A 127 15.66 -27.39 8.95
N ALA A 128 14.76 -26.44 9.15
CA ALA A 128 13.47 -26.70 9.80
C ALA A 128 12.35 -25.98 9.06
N THR A 129 11.18 -26.63 9.01
CA THR A 129 9.96 -25.98 8.53
C THR A 129 9.19 -25.38 9.69
N VAL A 130 8.88 -24.10 9.57
CA VAL A 130 8.17 -23.31 10.57
C VAL A 130 6.97 -22.61 9.94
N ASP A 131 5.89 -22.55 10.70
CA ASP A 131 4.69 -21.81 10.36
C ASP A 131 4.75 -20.47 11.10
N ILE A 132 4.80 -19.39 10.34
CA ILE A 132 4.86 -18.04 10.87
C ILE A 132 3.49 -17.40 10.67
N THR A 133 2.82 -17.11 11.79
CA THR A 133 1.56 -16.36 11.79
C THR A 133 1.84 -14.92 12.16
N TYR A 134 1.48 -14.02 11.25
CA TYR A 134 1.52 -12.58 11.46
C TYR A 134 0.11 -12.11 11.81
N ASP A 135 -0.05 -11.59 13.02
CA ASP A 135 -1.32 -11.04 13.50
C ASP A 135 -1.14 -9.53 13.74
N SER A 136 -1.77 -8.73 12.88
CA SER A 136 -1.81 -7.27 12.99
C SER A 136 -3.25 -6.81 13.23
N THR A 137 -3.44 -5.54 13.59
CA THR A 137 -4.77 -4.98 13.88
C THR A 137 -5.79 -5.14 12.76
N ASP A 138 -5.33 -5.25 11.51
CA ASP A 138 -6.17 -5.22 10.31
C ASP A 138 -6.04 -6.48 9.45
N LEU A 139 -4.98 -7.27 9.62
CA LEU A 139 -4.64 -8.42 8.79
C LEU A 139 -4.01 -9.54 9.63
N SER A 140 -4.52 -10.76 9.45
CA SER A 140 -3.90 -11.98 9.94
C SER A 140 -3.59 -12.88 8.74
N TYR A 141 -2.34 -13.32 8.62
CA TYR A 141 -1.93 -14.29 7.60
C TYR A 141 -0.87 -15.25 8.14
N GLU A 142 -0.91 -16.47 7.65
CA GLU A 142 -0.03 -17.58 8.02
C GLU A 142 0.86 -17.93 6.82
N GLN A 143 2.11 -18.27 7.09
CA GLN A 143 3.07 -18.62 6.07
C GLN A 143 4.01 -19.74 6.54
N GLU A 144 3.98 -20.86 5.81
CA GLU A 144 4.93 -21.96 6.00
C GLU A 144 6.27 -21.62 5.31
N ARG A 145 7.38 -21.83 6.02
CA ARG A 145 8.74 -21.58 5.51
C ARG A 145 9.71 -22.65 5.96
N THR A 146 10.54 -23.10 5.03
CA THR A 146 11.73 -23.91 5.33
C THR A 146 12.94 -23.00 5.50
N ILE A 147 13.56 -23.04 6.67
CA ILE A 147 14.71 -22.21 7.05
C ILE A 147 15.94 -23.11 7.11
N GLU A 148 16.98 -22.75 6.38
CA GLU A 148 18.27 -23.43 6.41
C GLU A 148 19.10 -23.02 7.64
N ALA A 149 19.91 -23.94 8.14
CA ALA A 149 20.85 -23.66 9.21
C ALA A 149 21.90 -22.64 8.76
N GLY A 150 22.11 -21.61 9.58
CA GLY A 150 23.09 -20.56 9.32
C GLY A 150 22.89 -19.31 10.17
N CYS A 151 23.88 -18.98 10.98
CA CYS A 151 24.04 -17.70 11.66
C CYS A 151 24.81 -16.74 10.73
N PRO A 152 24.35 -15.49 10.54
CA PRO A 152 25.21 -14.45 9.96
C PRO A 152 26.42 -14.20 10.88
N SER A 153 27.63 -14.32 10.31
CA SER A 153 28.93 -14.13 11.00
C SER A 153 29.37 -12.68 11.11
#